data_AF-A0A7C7GP01-F1
#
_entry.id   AF-A0A7C7GP01-F1
#
_cell.length_a   1.000
_cell.length_b   1.000
_cell.length_c   1.000
_cell.angle_alpha   90.00
_cell.angle_beta   90.00
_cell.angle_gamma   90.00
#
_symmetry.space_group_name_H-M   'P 1'
#
loop_
_entity.id
_entity.type
_entity.pdbx_description
1 polymer ?
#
loop_
_entity_poly.entity_id
_entity_poly.type
_entity_poly.pdbx_seq_one_letter_code
_entity_poly.pdbx_strand_id
1 'polypeptide(L)'
;MANTIKLKQSSVSSKVPIAGDLVQGELAINTADEKLYTKNSSGVVVEVGGGGAGFTSSTTAPTLPTPSDGDHWFDPDSAILYMRVASTWLDIATAGGAPTNVFSNSSTEPTSPTIGDTWYDPDTFGFSTRVNDSSGTPFWYGHTDQAVSSVGSQLNSNGSESYSYDASEIFDSGDAASTPTSSINGGT
;
A
#
# COMPACT_ATOMS: atom_id res chain seq x y z
N MET A 1 19.57 44.05 -22.81
CA MET A 1 18.29 44.78 -22.63
C MET A 1 17.33 43.84 -21.92
N ALA A 2 16.67 44.30 -20.86
CA ALA A 2 15.62 43.54 -20.18
C ALA A 2 14.26 43.97 -20.72
N ASN A 3 13.43 43.01 -21.10
CA ASN A 3 12.06 43.26 -21.50
C ASN A 3 11.13 43.02 -20.31
N THR A 4 10.23 43.96 -20.04
CA THR A 4 9.23 43.82 -18.99
C THR A 4 7.94 43.26 -19.57
N ILE A 5 7.50 42.09 -19.10
CA ILE A 5 6.20 41.51 -19.44
C ILE A 5 5.24 41.80 -18.28
N LYS A 6 4.07 42.39 -18.58
CA LYS A 6 3.00 42.63 -17.59
C LYS A 6 1.86 41.63 -17.83
N LEU A 7 1.52 40.88 -16.79
CA LEU A 7 0.40 39.93 -16.82
C LEU A 7 -0.84 40.54 -16.17
N LYS A 8 -2.02 40.02 -16.52
CA LYS A 8 -3.22 40.24 -15.71
C LYS A 8 -2.96 39.60 -14.34
N GLN A 9 -3.28 40.31 -13.26
CA GLN A 9 -3.00 39.81 -11.92
C GLN A 9 -4.15 40.03 -10.95
N SER A 10 -4.24 39.17 -9.95
CA SER A 10 -5.09 39.34 -8.77
C SER A 10 -4.29 39.03 -7.51
N SER A 11 -4.53 39.81 -6.45
CA SER A 11 -4.01 39.55 -5.10
C SER A 11 -5.11 39.03 -4.16
N VAL A 12 -6.25 38.60 -4.71
CA VAL A 12 -7.37 38.04 -3.94
C VAL A 12 -7.18 36.53 -3.87
N SER A 13 -7.06 35.96 -2.68
CA SER A 13 -6.91 34.50 -2.53
C SER A 13 -8.10 33.75 -3.12
N SER A 14 -7.82 32.58 -3.68
CA SER A 14 -8.76 31.69 -4.36
C SER A 14 -9.46 32.30 -5.58
N LYS A 15 -8.97 33.44 -6.09
CA LYS A 15 -9.53 34.07 -7.30
C LYS A 15 -8.99 33.41 -8.55
N VAL A 16 -9.87 32.69 -9.25
CA VAL A 16 -9.63 32.19 -10.61
C VAL A 16 -10.20 33.19 -11.62
N PRO A 17 -9.47 33.55 -12.70
CA PRO A 17 -10.01 34.36 -13.79
C PRO A 17 -11.22 33.69 -14.45
N ILE A 18 -12.23 34.47 -14.81
CA ILE A 18 -13.34 33.94 -15.61
C ILE A 18 -12.97 33.94 -17.10
N ALA A 19 -13.70 33.18 -17.91
CA ALA A 19 -13.46 33.16 -19.36
C ALA A 19 -13.49 34.56 -19.97
N GLY A 20 -14.34 35.49 -19.51
CA GLY A 20 -14.35 36.87 -20.00
C GLY A 20 -13.05 37.65 -19.75
N ASP A 21 -12.28 37.25 -18.74
CA ASP A 21 -11.06 37.96 -18.32
C ASP A 21 -9.88 37.69 -19.24
N LEU A 22 -9.90 36.62 -20.05
CA LEU A 22 -8.77 36.17 -20.85
C LEU A 22 -9.13 35.92 -22.32
N VAL A 23 -8.25 36.32 -23.24
CA VAL A 23 -8.23 35.82 -24.61
C VAL A 23 -7.37 34.55 -24.66
N GLN A 24 -7.61 33.66 -25.62
CA GLN A 24 -6.78 32.47 -25.80
C GLN A 24 -5.31 32.86 -25.96
N GLY A 25 -4.43 32.18 -25.21
CA GLY A 25 -2.99 32.46 -25.21
C GLY A 25 -2.55 33.59 -24.29
N GLU A 26 -3.47 34.31 -23.64
CA GLU A 26 -3.13 35.23 -22.56
C GLU A 26 -2.80 34.46 -21.27
N LEU A 27 -2.00 35.10 -20.41
CA LEU A 27 -1.63 34.62 -19.09
C LEU A 27 -2.14 35.57 -18.00
N ALA A 28 -2.65 35.00 -16.92
CA ALA A 28 -2.97 35.70 -15.67
C ALA A 28 -2.33 35.03 -14.46
N ILE A 29 -1.92 35.80 -13.47
CA ILE A 29 -1.34 35.31 -12.22
C ILE A 29 -2.23 35.66 -11.03
N ASN A 30 -2.48 34.70 -10.14
CA ASN A 30 -2.93 35.01 -8.79
C ASN A 30 -1.70 35.04 -7.89
N THR A 31 -1.36 36.22 -7.38
CA THR A 31 -0.17 36.41 -6.53
C THR A 31 -0.41 36.03 -5.08
N ALA A 32 -1.66 35.88 -4.65
CA ALA A 32 -1.99 35.35 -3.31
C ALA A 32 -1.89 33.82 -3.27
N ASP A 33 -2.27 33.15 -4.36
CA ASP A 33 -2.25 31.69 -4.47
C ASP A 33 -1.00 31.16 -5.21
N GLU A 34 -0.16 32.06 -5.74
CA GLU A 34 1.02 31.75 -6.56
C GLU A 34 0.73 30.91 -7.82
N LYS A 35 -0.46 31.07 -8.40
CA LYS A 35 -0.94 30.28 -9.55
C LYS A 35 -0.95 31.08 -10.85
N LEU A 36 -0.56 30.43 -11.95
CA LEU A 36 -0.64 30.96 -13.31
C LEU A 36 -1.84 30.33 -14.04
N TYR A 37 -2.54 31.11 -14.86
CA TYR A 37 -3.73 30.67 -15.60
C TYR A 37 -3.64 31.08 -17.07
N THR A 38 -4.23 30.28 -17.95
CA THR A 38 -4.44 30.60 -19.36
C THR A 38 -5.81 30.15 -19.84
N LYS A 39 -6.29 30.69 -20.96
CA LYS A 39 -7.48 30.17 -21.65
C LYS A 39 -7.06 29.26 -22.79
N ASN A 40 -7.57 28.03 -22.81
CA ASN A 40 -7.34 27.07 -23.89
C ASN A 40 -8.21 27.33 -25.13
N SER A 41 -8.00 26.56 -26.20
CA SER A 41 -8.76 26.67 -27.46
C SER A 41 -10.25 26.37 -27.32
N SER A 42 -10.65 25.65 -26.27
CA SER A 42 -12.05 25.37 -25.95
C SER A 42 -12.74 26.48 -25.16
N GLY A 43 -12.04 27.60 -24.91
CA GLY A 43 -12.58 28.75 -24.18
C GLY A 43 -12.55 28.60 -22.66
N VAL A 44 -11.95 27.54 -22.13
CA VAL A 44 -11.88 27.23 -20.70
C VAL A 44 -10.61 27.81 -20.10
N VAL A 45 -10.71 28.44 -18.92
CA VAL A 45 -9.56 28.88 -18.14
C VAL A 45 -8.99 27.68 -17.39
N VAL A 46 -7.70 27.44 -17.55
CA VAL A 46 -6.94 26.35 -16.93
C VAL A 46 -5.75 26.92 -16.18
N GLU A 47 -5.37 26.25 -15.09
CA GLU A 47 -4.11 26.53 -14.39
C GLU A 47 -2.93 26.01 -15.21
N VAL A 48 -1.88 26.81 -15.32
CA VAL A 48 -0.62 26.46 -15.97
C VAL A 48 0.36 26.03 -14.88
N GLY A 49 0.71 24.74 -14.85
CA GLY A 49 1.62 24.17 -13.87
C GLY A 49 0.97 23.28 -12.79
N GLY A 50 -0.37 23.35 -12.62
CA GLY A 50 -1.14 22.51 -11.68
C GLY A 50 -1.51 21.12 -12.21
N GLY A 51 -0.68 20.51 -13.05
CA GLY A 51 -1.03 19.27 -13.77
C GLY A 51 -0.84 17.95 -13.01
N GLY A 52 -0.51 17.99 -11.72
CA GLY A 52 -0.29 16.80 -10.90
C GLY A 52 -1.17 16.78 -9.67
N ALA A 53 -1.33 15.59 -9.07
CA ALA A 53 -1.90 15.45 -7.74
C ALA A 53 -1.18 16.40 -6.77
N GLY A 54 -1.93 17.30 -6.14
CA GLY A 54 -1.38 18.19 -5.12
C GLY A 54 -0.86 17.36 -3.96
N PHE A 55 0.32 17.68 -3.43
CA PHE A 55 0.85 17.05 -2.22
C PHE A 55 0.86 18.06 -1.08
N THR A 56 0.16 17.75 0.00
CA THR A 56 0.09 18.62 1.19
C THR A 56 0.53 17.86 2.43
N SER A 57 1.22 18.52 3.36
CA SER A 57 1.56 17.97 4.68
C SER A 57 0.97 18.85 5.77
N SER A 58 0.08 18.29 6.59
CA SER A 58 -0.59 19.01 7.67
C SER A 58 -1.21 18.04 8.68
N THR A 59 -1.36 18.44 9.94
CA THR A 59 -1.98 17.60 10.99
C THR A 59 -3.50 17.52 10.90
N THR A 60 -4.10 18.24 9.95
CA THR A 60 -5.54 18.19 9.66
C THR A 60 -5.75 18.12 8.15
N ALA A 61 -6.85 17.47 7.75
CA ALA A 61 -7.20 17.29 6.34
C ALA A 61 -7.31 18.65 5.61
N PRO A 62 -6.65 18.84 4.46
CA PRO A 62 -6.70 20.08 3.71
C PRO A 62 -8.13 20.39 3.25
N THR A 63 -8.54 21.64 3.43
CA THR A 63 -9.82 22.17 2.94
C THR A 63 -9.65 23.24 1.86
N LEU A 64 -8.44 23.79 1.70
CA LEU A 64 -8.14 24.86 0.75
C LEU A 64 -6.72 24.72 0.14
N PRO A 65 -6.55 24.98 -1.17
CA PRO A 65 -7.61 25.02 -2.19
C PRO A 65 -8.45 23.74 -2.15
N THR A 66 -9.71 23.78 -2.59
CA THR A 66 -10.60 22.61 -2.53
C THR A 66 -9.89 21.41 -3.14
N PRO A 67 -9.57 20.36 -2.36
CA PRO A 67 -8.76 19.27 -2.87
C PRO A 67 -9.48 18.58 -4.02
N SER A 68 -8.75 18.30 -5.09
CA SER A 68 -9.24 17.55 -6.23
C SER A 68 -9.04 16.06 -6.02
N ASP A 69 -9.86 15.24 -6.66
CA ASP A 69 -9.64 13.79 -6.67
C ASP A 69 -8.24 13.46 -7.18
N GLY A 70 -7.55 12.59 -6.45
CA GLY A 70 -6.16 12.22 -6.69
C GLY A 70 -5.15 13.03 -5.87
N ASP A 71 -5.52 14.13 -5.23
CA ASP A 71 -4.60 14.87 -4.34
C ASP A 71 -4.13 13.98 -3.18
N HIS A 72 -2.91 14.21 -2.71
CA HIS A 72 -2.27 13.49 -1.62
C HIS A 72 -2.12 14.39 -0.39
N TRP A 73 -2.39 13.83 0.79
CA TRP A 73 -2.21 14.51 2.07
C TRP A 73 -1.47 13.61 3.06
N PHE A 74 -0.36 14.09 3.60
CA PHE A 74 0.38 13.43 4.67
C PHE A 74 0.03 14.07 6.02
N ASP A 75 -0.43 13.26 6.96
CA ASP A 75 -0.58 13.63 8.37
C ASP A 75 0.69 13.25 9.15
N PRO A 76 1.53 14.23 9.57
CA PRO A 76 2.78 13.93 10.26
C PRO A 76 2.59 13.45 11.70
N ASP A 77 1.43 13.67 12.34
CA ASP A 77 1.19 13.21 13.71
C ASP A 77 0.89 11.71 13.74
N SER A 78 0.14 11.21 12.75
CA SER A 78 -0.20 9.80 12.59
C SER A 78 0.72 9.03 11.64
N ALA A 79 1.57 9.75 10.87
CA ALA A 79 2.41 9.23 9.80
C ALA A 79 1.64 8.51 8.68
N ILE A 80 0.42 8.97 8.38
CA ILE A 80 -0.47 8.37 7.38
C ILE A 80 -0.52 9.24 6.11
N LEU A 81 -0.47 8.60 4.94
CA LEU A 81 -0.70 9.22 3.63
C LEU A 81 -2.11 8.91 3.13
N TYR A 82 -2.87 9.95 2.79
CA TYR A 82 -4.22 9.87 2.26
C TYR A 82 -4.29 10.32 0.78
N MET A 83 -5.20 9.73 -0.01
CA MET A 83 -5.65 10.21 -1.32
C MET A 83 -7.01 10.86 -1.18
N ARG A 84 -7.24 11.97 -1.88
CA ARG A 84 -8.58 12.50 -2.07
C ARG A 84 -9.33 11.64 -3.09
N VAL A 85 -10.47 11.08 -2.69
CA VAL A 85 -11.38 10.35 -3.58
C VAL A 85 -12.79 10.89 -3.35
N ALA A 86 -13.43 11.41 -4.41
CA ALA A 86 -14.66 12.19 -4.38
C ALA A 86 -14.63 13.33 -3.34
N SER A 87 -15.24 13.12 -2.18
CA SER A 87 -15.36 14.13 -1.11
C SER A 87 -14.71 13.69 0.20
N THR A 88 -13.89 12.64 0.17
CA THR A 88 -13.29 12.03 1.35
C THR A 88 -11.79 11.81 1.15
N TRP A 89 -11.03 11.92 2.24
CA TRP A 89 -9.64 11.48 2.28
C TRP A 89 -9.61 9.99 2.64
N LEU A 90 -9.15 9.17 1.71
CA LEU A 90 -8.97 7.73 1.87
C LEU A 90 -7.50 7.45 2.22
N ASP A 91 -7.27 6.67 3.25
CA ASP A 91 -5.93 6.23 3.61
C ASP A 91 -5.32 5.32 2.53
N ILE A 92 -4.10 5.62 2.08
CA ILE A 92 -3.31 4.81 1.14
C ILE A 92 -2.11 4.16 1.83
N ALA A 93 -1.57 4.76 2.89
CA ALA A 93 -0.46 4.19 3.68
C ALA A 93 -0.95 2.99 4.50
N THR A 94 -2.18 3.09 4.98
CA THR A 94 -2.99 2.02 5.56
C THR A 94 -4.07 1.66 4.55
N ALA A 95 -3.66 1.05 3.43
CA ALA A 95 -4.47 -0.02 2.88
C ALA A 95 -4.57 -1.14 3.93
N GLY A 96 -5.31 -0.84 5.01
CA GLY A 96 -5.66 -1.62 6.21
C GLY A 96 -7.13 -1.35 6.62
N GLY A 97 -7.86 -0.52 5.84
CA GLY A 97 -9.22 -0.04 6.15
C GLY A 97 -10.38 -0.83 5.53
N ALA A 98 -10.10 -1.93 4.81
CA ALA A 98 -11.05 -3.00 4.45
C ALA A 98 -10.25 -4.26 4.05
N PRO A 99 -10.70 -5.46 4.48
CA PRO A 99 -9.90 -6.48 5.18
C PRO A 99 -8.50 -6.64 4.59
N THR A 100 -7.58 -5.80 5.01
CA THR A 100 -6.23 -5.79 4.48
C THR A 100 -5.39 -6.36 5.58
N ASN A 101 -5.27 -7.68 5.51
CA ASN A 101 -4.43 -8.54 6.33
C ASN A 101 -3.13 -7.80 6.70
N VAL A 102 -3.08 -7.23 7.89
CA VAL A 102 -1.88 -6.53 8.37
C VAL A 102 -0.78 -7.57 8.48
N PHE A 103 0.36 -7.33 7.84
CA PHE A 103 1.54 -8.17 8.02
C PHE A 103 2.38 -7.65 9.19
N SER A 104 2.52 -8.44 10.25
CA SER A 104 3.32 -8.11 11.44
C SER A 104 4.53 -9.04 11.55
N ASN A 105 5.71 -8.52 11.89
CA ASN A 105 6.92 -9.30 12.17
C ASN A 105 7.35 -9.03 13.62
N SER A 106 7.16 -10.00 14.51
CA SER A 106 7.36 -9.84 15.96
C SER A 106 7.51 -11.20 16.64
N SER A 107 8.37 -11.34 17.66
CA SER A 107 8.49 -12.58 18.44
C SER A 107 7.37 -12.81 19.45
N THR A 108 6.47 -11.83 19.61
CA THR A 108 5.26 -11.97 20.44
C THR A 108 4.01 -11.68 19.62
N GLU A 109 2.90 -12.32 20.01
CA GLU A 109 1.60 -12.16 19.38
C GLU A 109 1.16 -10.69 19.32
N PRO A 110 0.63 -10.20 18.18
CA PRO A 110 0.04 -8.86 18.08
C PRO A 110 -1.13 -8.66 19.06
N THR A 111 -1.20 -7.51 19.73
CA THR A 111 -2.17 -7.24 20.82
C THR A 111 -3.50 -6.64 20.35
N SER A 112 -3.65 -6.29 19.08
CA SER A 112 -4.91 -5.81 18.49
C SER A 112 -5.14 -6.35 17.07
N PRO A 113 -5.17 -7.68 16.88
CA PRO A 113 -5.30 -8.27 15.56
C PRO A 113 -6.75 -8.27 15.08
N THR A 114 -6.92 -8.09 13.78
CA THR A 114 -8.18 -8.25 13.05
C THR A 114 -8.20 -9.58 12.29
N ILE A 115 -9.39 -10.11 12.01
CA ILE A 115 -9.51 -11.32 11.19
C ILE A 115 -8.93 -11.05 9.80
N GLY A 116 -8.04 -11.93 9.36
CA GLY A 116 -7.28 -11.82 8.12
C GLY A 116 -5.80 -11.46 8.33
N ASP A 117 -5.45 -10.81 9.44
CA ASP A 117 -4.07 -10.37 9.69
C ASP A 117 -3.07 -11.53 9.62
N THR A 118 -1.88 -11.24 9.11
CA THR A 118 -0.78 -12.21 9.02
C THR A 118 0.34 -11.81 9.97
N TRP A 119 0.84 -12.75 10.75
CA TRP A 119 1.92 -12.54 11.69
C TRP A 119 3.05 -13.52 11.42
N TYR A 120 4.28 -13.01 11.38
CA TYR A 120 5.51 -13.79 11.32
C TYR A 120 6.24 -13.68 12.65
N ASP A 121 6.53 -14.83 13.26
CA ASP A 121 7.36 -14.95 14.45
C ASP A 121 8.81 -15.29 14.05
N PRO A 122 9.78 -14.37 14.24
CA PRO A 122 11.17 -14.60 13.89
C PRO A 122 11.88 -15.63 14.80
N ASP A 123 11.36 -15.91 16.00
CA ASP A 123 11.97 -16.88 16.92
C ASP A 123 11.58 -18.32 16.54
N THR A 124 10.37 -18.52 16.01
CA THR A 124 9.85 -19.83 15.59
C THR A 124 9.81 -20.02 14.06
N PHE A 125 10.15 -18.99 13.29
CA PHE A 125 10.05 -18.94 11.83
C PHE A 125 8.63 -19.26 11.30
N GLY A 126 7.60 -19.06 12.12
CA GLY A 126 6.23 -19.41 11.81
C GLY A 126 5.45 -18.25 11.19
N PHE A 127 4.70 -18.53 10.13
CA PHE A 127 3.65 -17.63 9.64
C PHE A 127 2.31 -18.05 10.24
N SER A 128 1.50 -17.09 10.67
CA SER A 128 0.14 -17.33 11.18
C SER A 128 -0.84 -16.33 10.56
N THR A 129 -2.09 -16.75 10.32
CA THR A 129 -3.18 -15.84 9.95
C THR A 129 -4.26 -15.83 11.03
N ARG A 130 -4.77 -14.65 11.38
CA ARG A 130 -5.86 -14.50 12.33
C ARG A 130 -7.17 -14.93 11.65
N VAL A 131 -7.83 -15.95 12.17
CA VAL A 131 -9.07 -16.50 11.59
C VAL A 131 -10.14 -16.70 12.67
N ASN A 132 -11.39 -16.90 12.26
CA ASN A 132 -12.45 -17.37 13.15
C ASN A 132 -12.54 -18.90 13.09
N ASP A 133 -12.84 -19.54 14.22
CA ASP A 133 -13.25 -20.93 14.24
C ASP A 133 -14.70 -21.11 13.72
N SER A 134 -15.20 -22.35 13.72
CA SER A 134 -16.58 -22.66 13.31
C SER A 134 -17.67 -22.01 14.17
N SER A 135 -17.31 -21.51 15.36
CA SER A 135 -18.20 -20.80 16.28
C SER A 135 -18.11 -19.28 16.18
N GLY A 136 -17.18 -18.76 15.38
CA GLY A 136 -16.91 -17.32 15.25
C GLY A 136 -15.89 -16.77 16.26
N THR A 137 -15.21 -17.62 17.02
CA THR A 137 -14.18 -17.21 17.99
C THR A 137 -12.84 -17.00 17.27
N PRO A 138 -12.16 -15.86 17.46
CA PRO A 138 -10.93 -15.56 16.74
C PRO A 138 -9.71 -16.25 17.36
N PHE A 139 -8.83 -16.82 16.52
CA PHE A 139 -7.56 -17.42 16.92
C PHE A 139 -6.48 -17.27 15.81
N TRP A 140 -5.22 -17.53 16.13
CA TRP A 140 -4.14 -17.60 15.12
C TRP A 140 -4.04 -19.00 14.54
N TYR A 141 -4.29 -19.11 13.24
CA TYR A 141 -4.02 -20.32 12.49
C TYR A 141 -2.60 -20.29 11.97
N GLY A 142 -1.74 -21.13 12.56
CA GLY A 142 -0.37 -21.32 12.10
C GLY A 142 -0.33 -22.01 10.74
N HIS A 143 0.34 -21.39 9.78
CA HIS A 143 0.73 -22.03 8.54
C HIS A 143 1.94 -22.89 8.85
N THR A 144 1.68 -24.19 9.03
CA THR A 144 2.75 -25.17 8.78
C THR A 144 3.10 -25.11 7.29
N ASP A 145 4.26 -25.63 6.93
CA ASP A 145 4.83 -25.59 5.57
C ASP A 145 3.98 -26.38 4.54
N GLN A 146 2.75 -25.94 4.30
CA GLN A 146 1.79 -26.53 3.37
C GLN A 146 2.02 -26.01 1.93
N ALA A 147 2.82 -24.95 1.76
CA ALA A 147 3.23 -24.45 0.45
C ALA A 147 4.24 -25.37 -0.26
N VAL A 148 4.99 -26.19 0.49
CA VAL A 148 5.84 -27.24 -0.11
C VAL A 148 5.07 -28.56 -0.28
N SER A 149 3.92 -28.74 0.37
CA SER A 149 3.05 -29.91 0.19
C SER A 149 2.27 -29.88 -1.14
N SER A 150 1.76 -28.72 -1.58
CA SER A 150 1.06 -28.62 -2.87
C SER A 150 2.00 -28.49 -4.09
N VAL A 151 3.25 -28.06 -3.88
CA VAL A 151 4.30 -28.09 -4.91
C VAL A 151 4.98 -29.48 -4.93
N GLY A 152 5.17 -30.12 -3.77
CA GLY A 152 5.66 -31.49 -3.67
C GLY A 152 4.67 -32.53 -4.20
N SER A 153 3.36 -32.33 -4.04
CA SER A 153 2.34 -33.21 -4.66
C SER A 153 2.19 -33.01 -6.17
N GLN A 154 2.47 -31.80 -6.70
CA GLN A 154 2.53 -31.58 -8.15
C GLN A 154 3.85 -32.07 -8.78
N LEU A 155 4.92 -32.21 -8.00
CA LEU A 155 6.17 -32.84 -8.45
C LEU A 155 6.13 -34.38 -8.34
N ASN A 156 5.31 -34.94 -7.43
CA ASN A 156 5.12 -36.40 -7.26
C ASN A 156 4.24 -37.06 -8.35
N SER A 157 3.59 -36.30 -9.24
CA SER A 157 2.90 -36.96 -10.36
C SER A 157 3.84 -37.56 -11.41
N ASN A 158 5.16 -37.30 -11.29
CA ASN A 158 6.20 -37.83 -12.18
C ASN A 158 7.18 -38.78 -11.46
N GLY A 159 6.69 -39.67 -10.59
CA GLY A 159 7.36 -40.95 -10.31
C GLY A 159 8.76 -40.90 -9.66
N SER A 160 9.05 -39.91 -8.81
CA SER A 160 10.29 -39.87 -8.03
C SER A 160 10.02 -40.00 -6.53
N GLU A 161 10.70 -40.95 -5.90
CA GLU A 161 10.65 -41.35 -4.50
C GLU A 161 10.55 -40.16 -3.52
N SER A 162 9.63 -40.26 -2.56
CA SER A 162 9.47 -39.26 -1.48
C SER A 162 10.57 -39.44 -0.44
N TYR A 163 11.43 -38.43 -0.26
CA TYR A 163 12.34 -38.34 0.88
C TYR A 163 11.73 -37.41 1.93
N SER A 164 11.39 -37.97 3.08
CA SER A 164 11.00 -37.21 4.28
C SER A 164 12.25 -36.98 5.12
N TYR A 165 12.66 -35.73 5.30
CA TYR A 165 13.68 -35.39 6.28
C TYR A 165 13.01 -35.10 7.62
N ASP A 166 13.39 -35.83 8.67
CA ASP A 166 13.02 -35.52 10.04
C ASP A 166 13.83 -34.30 10.49
N ALA A 167 13.13 -33.27 10.99
CA ALA A 167 13.76 -32.02 11.41
C ALA A 167 14.72 -32.20 12.61
N SER A 168 14.70 -33.35 13.29
CA SER A 168 15.69 -33.67 14.33
C SER A 168 17.09 -34.01 13.81
N GLU A 169 17.27 -34.25 12.51
CA GLU A 169 18.57 -34.64 11.93
C GLU A 169 19.36 -33.47 11.30
N ILE A 170 18.80 -32.26 11.31
CA ILE A 170 19.44 -31.09 10.67
C ILE A 170 20.50 -30.43 11.57
N PHE A 171 20.55 -30.80 12.86
CA PHE A 171 21.53 -30.29 13.82
C PHE A 171 22.46 -31.38 14.37
N ASP A 172 23.11 -32.15 13.50
CA ASP A 172 24.43 -32.69 13.86
C ASP A 172 25.47 -32.15 12.89
N SER A 173 26.19 -31.13 13.34
CA SER A 173 27.31 -30.56 12.62
C SER A 173 28.49 -31.53 12.68
N GLY A 174 28.44 -32.59 11.87
CA GLY A 174 29.60 -33.38 11.52
C GLY A 174 29.47 -34.88 11.72
N ASP A 175 28.69 -35.57 10.87
CA ASP A 175 29.17 -36.82 10.30
C ASP A 175 28.48 -37.14 8.95
N ALA A 176 29.19 -37.85 8.09
CA ALA A 176 28.87 -38.00 6.67
C ALA A 176 27.65 -38.91 6.40
N ALA A 177 26.79 -38.45 5.49
CA ALA A 177 25.88 -39.22 4.62
C ALA A 177 25.54 -40.66 5.08
N SER A 178 24.53 -40.81 5.93
CA SER A 178 23.82 -42.10 6.07
C SER A 178 22.69 -42.18 5.04
N THR A 179 22.72 -43.24 4.24
CA THR A 179 21.70 -43.55 3.24
C THR A 179 20.42 -44.03 3.94
N PRO A 180 19.22 -43.54 3.58
CA PRO A 180 17.98 -44.01 4.20
C PRO A 180 17.63 -45.41 3.70
N THR A 181 17.29 -46.31 4.63
CA THR A 181 16.84 -47.67 4.34
C THR A 181 15.33 -47.69 4.20
N SER A 182 14.82 -48.25 3.09
CA SER A 182 13.38 -48.43 2.88
C SER A 182 12.89 -49.71 3.53
N SER A 183 11.79 -49.66 4.28
CA SER A 183 11.01 -50.85 4.64
C SER A 183 9.58 -50.69 4.13
N ILE A 184 9.18 -51.59 3.22
CA ILE A 184 7.82 -51.68 2.67
C ILE A 184 7.04 -52.62 3.59
N ASN A 185 6.03 -52.08 4.29
CA ASN A 185 5.06 -52.91 5.02
C ASN A 185 3.97 -53.36 4.04
N GLY A 186 4.21 -54.48 3.35
CA GLY A 186 3.23 -55.16 2.53
C GLY A 186 2.33 -56.03 3.40
N GLY A 187 1.10 -55.57 3.64
CA GLY A 187 0.05 -56.40 4.23
C GLY A 187 -0.41 -57.49 3.26
N THR A 188 -0.67 -58.68 3.81
CA THR A 188 -1.58 -59.69 3.26
C THR A 188 -2.65 -59.97 4.29
#